data_AF-A0AAD9K6X3-F1
#
_entry.id   AF-A0AAD9K6X3-F1
#
_cell.length_a   1.000
_cell.length_b   1.000
_cell.length_c   1.000
_cell.angle_alpha   90.00
_cell.angle_beta   90.00
_cell.angle_gamma   90.00
#
_symmetry.space_group_name_H-M   'P 1'
#
loop_
_entity.id
_entity.type
_entity.pdbx_description
1 polymer ?
#
loop_
_entity_poly.entity_id
_entity_poly.type
_entity_poly.pdbx_seq_one_letter_code
_entity_poly.pdbx_strand_id
1 'polypeptide(L)'
;MELLRKQSSKLILVAEGWDEFRYNDTGVCERDHNKVFGLNTILASVTSHTMLPGARIVITSRPSQNLPPRNRTIEVYGFTDDNIQKYIDQFSRDDNQLKVFIRDYLENNMNIASMCYLPVHCNFVCVCLSDMQASTRSEDTPPAVTTMTQLYVLAAINLAKKLHPALKHINMPSDSKLFFDTVGNSLKCHSELAKHNTMLTPVRILSYEDDLEQFGIHEEDRGTGFLAECQMKGKMACFPRSCWTFNHLTLQEMFAAIGLLRGPQQALLQLVEDDASIRQREVLIKFVIGLWCDSQNACFMEHLGSQTHPHPGSTVELSPRTFIQKLHAVYEPLQLATVLHESQTPCLLDLLPEEIESDKVFPTEVMALSWILKQPECCVTTI
;
A
#
# COMPACT_ATOMS: atom_id res chain seq x y z
N MET A 1 -5.04 -37.26 -2.78
CA MET A 1 -6.42 -36.75 -2.95
C MET A 1 -7.48 -37.55 -2.21
N GLU A 2 -7.49 -38.89 -2.31
CA GLU A 2 -8.56 -39.70 -1.69
C GLU A 2 -8.67 -39.54 -0.16
N LEU A 3 -7.54 -39.44 0.55
CA LEU A 3 -7.51 -39.18 1.99
C LEU A 3 -8.14 -37.82 2.36
N LEU A 4 -7.78 -36.75 1.63
CA LEU A 4 -8.33 -35.41 1.84
C LEU A 4 -9.84 -35.38 1.64
N ARG A 5 -10.36 -36.13 0.67
CA ARG A 5 -11.80 -36.25 0.43
C ARG A 5 -12.51 -37.00 1.55
N LYS A 6 -11.98 -38.17 1.96
CA LYS A 6 -12.52 -38.99 3.06
C LYS A 6 -12.55 -38.24 4.39
N GLN A 7 -11.62 -37.31 4.61
CA GLN A 7 -11.52 -36.51 5.83
C GLN A 7 -11.90 -35.03 5.61
N SER A 8 -12.63 -34.70 4.54
CA SER A 8 -12.90 -33.31 4.16
C SER A 8 -13.58 -32.49 5.27
N SER A 9 -14.42 -33.09 6.11
CA SER A 9 -15.06 -32.44 7.27
C SER A 9 -14.10 -31.94 8.36
N LYS A 10 -12.85 -32.44 8.36
CA LYS A 10 -11.77 -32.05 9.25
C LYS A 10 -10.80 -31.03 8.62
N LEU A 11 -11.01 -30.68 7.36
CA LEU A 11 -10.12 -29.78 6.63
C LEU A 11 -10.59 -28.33 6.78
N ILE A 12 -9.63 -27.43 7.03
CA ILE A 12 -9.80 -25.99 6.88
C ILE A 12 -8.80 -25.55 5.81
N LEU A 13 -9.30 -24.87 4.79
CA LEU A 13 -8.51 -24.23 3.75
C LEU A 13 -8.58 -22.73 3.94
N VAL A 14 -7.41 -22.08 3.98
CA VAL A 14 -7.30 -20.63 4.06
C VAL A 14 -6.74 -20.13 2.74
N ALA A 15 -7.54 -19.37 2.00
CA ALA A 15 -7.14 -18.68 0.79
C ALA A 15 -6.91 -17.21 1.13
N GLU A 16 -5.65 -16.82 1.20
CA GLU A 16 -5.25 -15.46 1.54
C GLU A 16 -5.08 -14.61 0.28
N GLY A 17 -5.57 -13.36 0.28
CA GLY A 17 -5.36 -12.41 -0.81
C GLY A 17 -6.11 -12.77 -2.10
N TRP A 18 -7.40 -13.13 -2.02
CA TRP A 18 -8.16 -13.59 -3.20
C TRP A 18 -8.23 -12.57 -4.34
N ASP A 19 -8.25 -11.27 -4.03
CA ASP A 19 -8.25 -10.19 -5.02
C ASP A 19 -6.93 -10.06 -5.79
N GLU A 20 -5.84 -10.67 -5.29
CA GLU A 20 -4.55 -10.73 -5.98
C GLU A 20 -4.54 -11.84 -7.06
N PHE A 21 -5.58 -12.68 -7.07
CA PHE A 21 -5.71 -13.79 -8.01
C PHE A 21 -6.70 -13.46 -9.13
N ARG A 22 -6.31 -13.75 -10.38
CA ARG A 22 -7.25 -13.74 -11.53
C ARG A 22 -8.17 -14.95 -11.48
N TYR A 23 -9.16 -14.90 -10.57
CA TYR A 23 -10.20 -15.90 -10.52
C TYR A 23 -11.13 -15.74 -11.73
N ASN A 24 -11.08 -16.73 -12.61
CA ASN A 24 -12.09 -16.93 -13.65
C ASN A 24 -12.79 -18.24 -13.35
N ASP A 25 -14.11 -18.22 -13.18
CA ASP A 25 -14.88 -19.46 -13.06
C ASP A 25 -14.84 -20.22 -14.38
N THR A 26 -13.91 -21.17 -14.48
CA THR A 26 -13.75 -22.04 -15.65
C THR A 26 -14.67 -23.25 -15.59
N GLY A 27 -15.62 -23.28 -14.65
CA GLY A 27 -16.37 -24.48 -14.28
C GLY A 27 -15.59 -25.40 -13.35
N VAL A 28 -16.30 -26.42 -12.85
CA VAL A 28 -15.80 -27.39 -11.87
C VAL A 28 -15.22 -28.64 -12.55
N CYS A 29 -14.31 -29.32 -11.87
CA CYS A 29 -13.75 -30.59 -12.31
C CYS A 29 -14.84 -31.64 -12.53
N GLU A 30 -14.77 -32.35 -13.66
CA GLU A 30 -15.39 -33.67 -13.79
C GLU A 30 -14.76 -34.61 -12.75
N ARG A 31 -15.50 -35.63 -12.28
CA ARG A 31 -15.13 -36.56 -11.19
C ARG A 31 -13.85 -37.39 -11.42
N ASP A 32 -13.08 -37.11 -12.47
CA ASP A 32 -11.80 -37.77 -12.77
C ASP A 32 -10.65 -37.07 -12.05
N HIS A 33 -10.24 -37.65 -10.92
CA HIS A 33 -9.21 -37.12 -10.02
C HIS A 33 -7.78 -37.37 -10.49
N ASN A 34 -7.59 -38.09 -11.59
CA ASN A 34 -6.27 -38.37 -12.15
C ASN A 34 -5.86 -37.37 -13.23
N LYS A 35 -6.76 -36.46 -13.62
CA LYS A 35 -6.45 -35.37 -14.56
C LYS A 35 -5.76 -34.21 -13.85
N VAL A 36 -4.81 -33.60 -14.56
CA VAL A 36 -4.20 -32.33 -14.16
C VAL A 36 -5.17 -31.21 -14.53
N PHE A 37 -5.56 -30.41 -13.56
CA PHE A 37 -6.43 -29.25 -13.75
C PHE A 37 -5.67 -27.95 -13.53
N GLY A 38 -6.06 -26.89 -14.22
CA GLY A 38 -5.54 -25.55 -13.96
C GLY A 38 -5.95 -25.05 -12.58
N LEU A 39 -5.18 -24.12 -12.01
CA LEU A 39 -5.43 -23.57 -10.67
C LEU A 39 -6.85 -22.98 -10.53
N ASN A 40 -7.32 -22.22 -11.54
CA ASN A 40 -8.68 -21.68 -11.57
C ASN A 40 -9.75 -22.76 -11.42
N THR A 41 -9.62 -23.87 -12.15
CA THR A 41 -10.56 -25.00 -12.08
C THR A 41 -10.49 -25.69 -10.72
N ILE A 42 -9.30 -25.84 -10.14
CA ILE A 42 -9.12 -26.42 -8.80
C ILE A 42 -9.80 -25.52 -7.75
N LEU A 43 -9.53 -24.22 -7.79
CA LEU A 43 -10.12 -23.25 -6.85
C LEU A 43 -11.64 -23.23 -6.98
N ALA A 44 -12.19 -23.14 -8.19
CA ALA A 44 -13.63 -23.20 -8.44
C ALA A 44 -14.26 -24.50 -7.90
N SER A 45 -13.57 -25.63 -8.06
CA SER A 45 -14.06 -26.93 -7.58
C SER A 45 -14.00 -27.08 -6.06
N VAL A 46 -13.01 -26.45 -5.43
CA VAL A 46 -12.87 -26.42 -3.98
C VAL A 46 -13.91 -25.49 -3.37
N THR A 47 -14.04 -24.26 -3.87
CA THR A 47 -14.97 -23.23 -3.36
C THR A 47 -16.43 -23.58 -3.61
N SER A 48 -16.74 -24.32 -4.68
CA SER A 48 -18.07 -24.90 -4.93
C SER A 48 -18.35 -26.17 -4.12
N HIS A 49 -17.41 -26.63 -3.29
CA HIS A 49 -17.50 -27.87 -2.52
C HIS A 49 -17.66 -29.15 -3.38
N THR A 50 -17.42 -29.09 -4.69
CA THR A 50 -17.52 -30.26 -5.57
C THR A 50 -16.34 -31.23 -5.39
N MET A 51 -15.14 -30.70 -5.16
CA MET A 51 -13.94 -31.50 -4.91
C MET A 51 -13.80 -31.93 -3.44
N LEU A 52 -14.11 -31.04 -2.50
CA LEU A 52 -13.93 -31.23 -1.06
C LEU A 52 -15.21 -30.85 -0.29
N PRO A 53 -16.24 -31.72 -0.32
CA PRO A 53 -17.59 -31.34 0.11
C PRO A 53 -17.71 -30.99 1.60
N GLY A 54 -16.88 -31.58 2.47
CA GLY A 54 -16.89 -31.27 3.90
C GLY A 54 -15.95 -30.16 4.35
N ALA A 55 -15.08 -29.65 3.46
CA ALA A 55 -14.04 -28.70 3.87
C ALA A 55 -14.63 -27.35 4.28
N ARG A 56 -14.04 -26.72 5.30
CA ARG A 56 -14.30 -25.31 5.61
C ARG A 56 -13.30 -24.45 4.85
N ILE A 57 -13.78 -23.37 4.23
CA ILE A 57 -12.95 -22.49 3.42
C ILE A 57 -13.06 -21.09 4.01
N VAL A 58 -11.92 -20.50 4.35
CA VAL A 58 -11.78 -19.12 4.79
C VAL A 58 -11.07 -18.38 3.67
N ILE A 59 -11.69 -17.32 3.16
CA ILE A 59 -11.14 -16.48 2.10
C ILE A 59 -10.93 -15.09 2.68
N THR A 60 -9.72 -14.55 2.53
CA THR A 60 -9.46 -13.13 2.80
C THR A 60 -9.34 -12.40 1.48
N SER A 61 -9.89 -11.18 1.43
CA SER A 61 -9.81 -10.32 0.25
C SER A 61 -10.10 -8.88 0.65
N ARG A 62 -9.53 -7.92 -0.09
CA ARG A 62 -10.10 -6.57 -0.18
C ARG A 62 -11.55 -6.65 -0.71
N PRO A 63 -12.37 -5.60 -0.51
CA PRO A 63 -13.70 -5.54 -1.13
C PRO A 63 -13.62 -5.83 -2.63
N SER A 64 -14.15 -6.98 -3.05
CA SER A 64 -14.03 -7.48 -4.41
C SER A 64 -15.37 -8.05 -4.87
N GLN A 65 -15.70 -7.77 -6.12
CA GLN A 65 -16.90 -8.30 -6.77
C GLN A 65 -16.72 -9.76 -7.21
N ASN A 66 -15.47 -10.26 -7.28
CA ASN A 66 -15.12 -11.58 -7.82
C ASN A 66 -14.90 -12.65 -6.74
N LEU A 67 -15.71 -12.60 -5.67
CA LEU A 67 -15.65 -13.58 -4.59
C LEU A 67 -16.60 -14.76 -4.87
N PRO A 68 -16.18 -16.01 -4.57
CA PRO A 68 -17.06 -17.17 -4.73
C PRO A 68 -18.25 -17.13 -3.76
N PRO A 69 -19.29 -17.95 -4.00
CA PRO A 69 -20.42 -18.10 -3.08
C PRO A 69 -19.95 -18.44 -1.66
N ARG A 70 -20.54 -17.80 -0.65
CA ARG A 70 -20.11 -17.93 0.75
C ARG A 70 -21.30 -17.88 1.71
N ASN A 71 -21.20 -18.63 2.81
CA ASN A 71 -22.25 -18.68 3.84
C ASN A 71 -22.19 -17.51 4.82
N ARG A 72 -21.01 -16.91 5.00
CA ARG A 72 -20.76 -15.83 5.96
C ARG A 72 -19.75 -14.85 5.38
N THR A 73 -19.92 -13.58 5.71
CA THR A 73 -18.97 -12.51 5.44
C THR A 73 -18.62 -11.87 6.78
N ILE A 74 -17.34 -11.58 7.00
CA ILE A 74 -16.84 -10.86 8.17
C ILE A 74 -16.03 -9.68 7.62
N GLU A 75 -16.32 -8.48 8.11
CA GLU A 75 -15.54 -7.29 7.80
C GLU A 75 -14.54 -7.04 8.93
N VAL A 76 -13.28 -6.79 8.56
CA VAL A 76 -12.23 -6.43 9.51
C VAL A 76 -12.05 -4.93 9.46
N TYR A 77 -12.46 -4.26 10.53
CA TYR A 77 -12.54 -2.79 10.59
C TYR A 77 -11.17 -2.16 10.83
N GLY A 78 -10.45 -2.59 11.86
CA GLY A 78 -9.17 -1.99 12.26
C GLY A 78 -8.95 -2.12 13.76
N PHE A 79 -7.99 -1.37 14.29
CA PHE A 79 -7.73 -1.26 15.72
C PHE A 79 -8.70 -0.28 16.37
N THR A 80 -9.23 -0.69 17.52
CA THR A 80 -9.79 0.26 18.50
C THR A 80 -8.67 0.98 19.24
N ASP A 81 -8.99 2.05 19.97
CA ASP A 81 -8.00 2.75 20.82
C ASP A 81 -7.32 1.78 21.80
N ASP A 82 -8.05 0.84 22.41
CA ASP A 82 -7.49 -0.22 23.25
C ASP A 82 -6.52 -1.14 22.49
N ASN A 83 -6.79 -1.44 21.22
CA ASN A 83 -5.89 -2.23 20.39
C ASN A 83 -4.62 -1.44 20.04
N ILE A 84 -4.73 -0.14 19.75
CA ILE A 84 -3.58 0.74 19.55
C ILE A 84 -2.70 0.76 20.80
N GLN A 85 -3.29 0.94 21.98
CA GLN A 85 -2.53 0.93 23.24
C GLN A 85 -1.83 -0.40 23.51
N LYS A 86 -2.50 -1.53 23.27
CA LYS A 86 -1.90 -2.88 23.38
C LYS A 86 -0.78 -3.09 22.37
N TYR A 87 -0.94 -2.59 21.15
CA TYR A 87 0.09 -2.67 20.12
C TYR A 87 1.33 -1.87 20.54
N ILE A 88 1.15 -0.65 21.04
CA ILE A 88 2.25 0.18 21.57
C ILE A 88 2.95 -0.56 22.72
N ASP A 89 2.20 -1.15 23.65
CA ASP A 89 2.76 -1.93 24.76
C ASP A 89 3.62 -3.11 24.27
N GLN A 90 3.19 -3.78 23.21
CA GLN A 90 3.95 -4.88 22.60
C GLN A 90 5.17 -4.39 21.82
N PHE A 91 5.03 -3.30 21.08
CA PHE A 91 6.11 -2.70 20.28
C PHE A 91 7.24 -2.16 21.15
N SER A 92 6.89 -1.48 22.24
CA SER A 92 7.82 -0.85 23.20
C SER A 92 7.98 -1.66 24.49
N ARG A 93 7.84 -2.99 24.40
CA ARG A 93 7.81 -3.89 25.56
C ARG A 93 8.99 -3.71 26.51
N ASP A 94 10.19 -3.50 25.95
CA ASP A 94 11.43 -3.40 26.69
C ASP A 94 11.95 -1.96 26.83
N ASP A 95 11.18 -0.96 26.37
CA ASP A 95 11.54 0.46 26.40
C ASP A 95 10.37 1.33 26.88
N ASN A 96 10.34 1.59 28.20
CA ASN A 96 9.29 2.39 28.80
C ASN A 96 9.37 3.88 28.42
N GLN A 97 10.55 4.40 28.07
CA GLN A 97 10.68 5.80 27.64
C GLN A 97 10.07 5.98 26.26
N LEU A 98 10.34 5.04 25.34
CA LEU A 98 9.71 4.99 24.03
C LEU A 98 8.19 4.84 24.12
N LYS A 99 7.72 3.97 25.01
CA LYS A 99 6.29 3.80 25.26
C LYS A 99 5.58 5.10 25.62
N VAL A 100 6.11 5.83 26.61
CA VAL A 100 5.56 7.11 27.06
C VAL A 100 5.61 8.13 25.94
N PHE A 101 6.76 8.24 25.25
CA PHE A 101 6.91 9.16 24.12
C PHE A 101 5.89 8.91 23.00
N ILE A 102 5.69 7.65 22.59
CA ILE A 102 4.70 7.32 21.55
C ILE A 102 3.29 7.71 22.00
N ARG A 103 2.91 7.39 23.24
CA ARG A 103 1.58 7.72 23.76
C ARG A 103 1.34 9.22 23.80
N ASP A 104 2.26 9.96 24.41
CA ASP A 104 2.17 11.42 24.51
C ASP A 104 2.09 12.04 23.11
N TYR A 105 2.86 11.53 22.14
CA TYR A 105 2.82 12.02 20.79
C TYR A 105 1.47 11.78 20.12
N LEU A 106 0.90 10.58 20.22
CA LEU A 106 -0.40 10.25 19.64
C LEU A 106 -1.54 11.04 20.29
N GLU A 107 -1.51 11.23 21.61
CA GLU A 107 -2.50 12.04 22.34
C GLU A 107 -2.53 13.50 21.86
N ASN A 108 -1.37 14.06 21.51
CA ASN A 108 -1.25 15.43 21.02
C ASN A 108 -1.40 15.57 19.50
N ASN A 109 -1.42 14.47 18.74
CA ASN A 109 -1.46 14.47 17.27
C ASN A 109 -2.59 13.56 16.75
N MET A 110 -3.83 14.02 16.89
CA MET A 110 -5.04 13.25 16.56
C MET A 110 -5.10 12.74 15.11
N ASN A 111 -4.48 13.43 14.15
CA ASN A 111 -4.38 12.93 12.78
C ASN A 111 -3.54 11.64 12.75
N ILE A 112 -2.34 11.67 13.31
CA ILE A 112 -1.47 10.48 13.35
C ILE A 112 -2.10 9.35 14.19
N ALA A 113 -2.79 9.69 15.28
CA ALA A 113 -3.56 8.72 16.05
C ALA A 113 -4.67 8.06 15.22
N SER A 114 -5.39 8.83 14.41
CA SER A 114 -6.46 8.31 13.55
C SER A 114 -5.92 7.40 12.44
N MET A 115 -4.69 7.65 11.93
CA MET A 115 -4.02 6.70 11.02
C MET A 115 -3.77 5.34 11.67
N CYS A 116 -3.47 5.31 12.98
CA CYS A 116 -3.18 4.08 13.72
C CYS A 116 -4.39 3.13 13.85
N TYR A 117 -5.58 3.56 13.44
CA TYR A 117 -6.72 2.67 13.22
C TYR A 117 -6.38 1.52 12.27
N LEU A 118 -5.55 1.77 11.25
CA LEU A 118 -5.05 0.72 10.38
C LEU A 118 -3.79 0.09 11.01
N PRO A 119 -3.77 -1.24 11.28
CA PRO A 119 -2.65 -1.88 11.98
C PRO A 119 -1.28 -1.66 11.32
N VAL A 120 -1.23 -1.67 9.98
CA VAL A 120 0.01 -1.40 9.22
C VAL A 120 0.51 0.03 9.43
N HIS A 121 -0.39 1.02 9.49
CA HIS A 121 -0.02 2.40 9.78
C HIS A 121 0.41 2.57 11.23
N CYS A 122 -0.24 1.89 12.19
CA CYS A 122 0.18 1.90 13.58
C CYS A 122 1.62 1.37 13.74
N ASN A 123 1.98 0.31 13.00
CA ASN A 123 3.36 -0.17 12.94
C ASN A 123 4.32 0.91 12.41
N PHE A 124 4.01 1.52 11.26
CA PHE A 124 4.88 2.54 10.65
C PHE A 124 5.04 3.76 11.55
N VAL A 125 3.96 4.25 12.15
CA VAL A 125 4.00 5.36 13.11
C VAL A 125 4.89 5.02 14.30
N CYS A 126 4.76 3.83 14.90
CA CYS A 126 5.62 3.41 16.00
C CYS A 126 7.10 3.34 15.59
N VAL A 127 7.40 2.82 14.39
CA VAL A 127 8.78 2.78 13.86
C VAL A 127 9.33 4.19 13.65
N CYS A 128 8.54 5.10 13.06
CA CYS A 128 8.94 6.49 12.82
C CYS A 128 9.17 7.25 14.12
N LEU A 129 8.29 7.10 15.11
CA LEU A 129 8.44 7.72 16.42
C LEU A 129 9.63 7.15 17.21
N SER A 130 9.93 5.87 17.05
CA SER A 130 11.12 5.26 17.65
C SER A 130 12.42 5.82 17.09
N ASP A 131 12.51 6.00 15.77
CA ASP A 131 13.67 6.62 15.13
C ASP A 131 13.81 8.10 15.55
N MET A 132 12.70 8.83 15.58
CA MET A 132 12.65 10.22 16.02
C MET A 132 13.15 10.38 17.46
N GLN A 133 12.67 9.55 18.39
CA GLN A 133 13.12 9.61 19.78
C GLN A 133 14.63 9.38 19.89
N ALA A 134 15.20 8.46 19.11
CA ALA A 134 16.64 8.24 19.06
C ALA A 134 17.41 9.46 18.50
N SER A 135 16.79 10.22 17.59
CA SER A 135 17.35 11.44 17.00
C SER A 135 17.17 12.72 17.84
N THR A 136 16.24 12.78 18.81
CA THR A 136 15.97 13.95 19.69
C THR A 136 17.15 14.42 20.59
N ARG A 137 18.38 13.97 20.32
CA ARG A 137 19.61 14.69 20.69
C ARG A 137 19.87 15.93 19.80
N SER A 138 19.15 16.11 18.69
CA SER A 138 19.09 17.37 17.91
C SER A 138 17.74 18.08 18.12
N GLU A 139 17.76 19.42 18.08
CA GLU A 139 16.61 20.32 18.29
C GLU A 139 15.56 20.28 17.14
N ASP A 140 15.51 19.21 16.34
CA ASP A 140 14.68 19.14 15.15
C ASP A 140 13.23 18.80 15.50
N THR A 141 12.31 19.68 15.12
CA THR A 141 10.87 19.46 15.24
C THR A 141 10.46 18.36 14.25
N PRO A 142 9.64 17.38 14.66
CA PRO A 142 9.16 16.32 13.78
C PRO A 142 8.51 16.85 12.50
N PRO A 143 8.70 16.21 11.33
CA PRO A 143 7.85 16.45 10.18
C PRO A 143 6.40 16.17 10.58
N ALA A 144 5.50 17.12 10.32
CA ALA A 144 4.08 16.93 10.58
C ALA A 144 3.50 15.98 9.52
N VAL A 145 3.48 14.68 9.85
CA VAL A 145 2.87 13.65 9.00
C VAL A 145 1.34 13.80 9.06
N THR A 146 0.76 14.32 7.98
CA THR A 146 -0.68 14.53 7.81
C THR A 146 -1.30 13.55 6.83
N THR A 147 -0.53 13.00 5.88
CA THR A 147 -1.05 12.10 4.83
C THR A 147 -0.44 10.70 4.89
N MET A 148 -1.13 9.73 4.26
CA MET A 148 -0.59 8.38 4.12
C MET A 148 0.70 8.41 3.29
N THR A 149 0.75 9.21 2.24
CA THR A 149 1.94 9.31 1.38
C THR A 149 3.18 9.74 2.16
N GLN A 150 3.06 10.80 2.98
CA GLN A 150 4.17 11.25 3.84
C GLN A 150 4.62 10.15 4.81
N LEU A 151 3.68 9.42 5.42
CA LEU A 151 3.99 8.32 6.33
C LEU A 151 4.81 7.22 5.64
N TYR A 152 4.44 6.85 4.41
CA TYR A 152 5.13 5.80 3.66
C TYR A 152 6.50 6.24 3.14
N VAL A 153 6.65 7.49 2.69
CA VAL A 153 7.95 8.05 2.33
C VAL A 153 8.88 8.02 3.55
N LEU A 154 8.40 8.46 4.71
CA LEU A 154 9.18 8.43 5.95
C LEU A 154 9.52 6.99 6.37
N ALA A 155 8.57 6.06 6.26
CA ALA A 155 8.80 4.64 6.57
C ALA A 155 9.88 4.03 5.65
N ALA A 156 9.87 4.34 4.35
CA ALA A 156 10.89 3.89 3.40
C ALA A 156 12.28 4.45 3.75
N ILE A 157 12.37 5.74 4.08
CA ILE A 157 13.61 6.37 4.54
C ILE A 157 14.12 5.68 5.81
N ASN A 158 13.27 5.49 6.81
CA ASN A 158 13.65 4.87 8.09
C ASN A 158 14.06 3.41 7.94
N LEU A 159 13.41 2.67 7.04
CA LEU A 159 13.78 1.29 6.74
C LEU A 159 15.19 1.23 6.15
N ALA A 160 15.49 2.07 5.16
CA ALA A 160 16.82 2.17 4.57
C ALA A 160 17.87 2.64 5.60
N LYS A 161 17.57 3.65 6.44
CA LYS A 161 18.45 4.09 7.54
C LYS A 161 18.83 2.96 8.49
N LYS A 162 17.81 2.19 8.90
CA LYS A 162 17.97 1.14 9.90
C LYS A 162 18.76 -0.06 9.37
N LEU A 163 18.51 -0.45 8.12
CA LEU A 163 19.03 -1.69 7.56
C LEU A 163 20.31 -1.50 6.74
N HIS A 164 20.48 -0.36 6.09
CA HIS A 164 21.67 -0.08 5.29
C HIS A 164 22.84 0.37 6.19
N PRO A 165 23.98 -0.33 6.21
CA PRO A 165 25.08 -0.04 7.13
C PRO A 165 25.62 1.40 7.07
N ALA A 166 25.68 1.98 5.87
CA ALA A 166 26.18 3.34 5.65
C ALA A 166 25.20 4.45 6.11
N LEU A 167 23.94 4.10 6.40
CA LEU A 167 22.88 5.08 6.69
C LEU A 167 22.44 5.13 8.16
N LYS A 168 23.05 4.32 9.04
CA LYS A 168 22.63 4.18 10.45
C LYS A 168 22.68 5.47 11.29
N HIS A 169 23.47 6.46 10.87
CA HIS A 169 23.73 7.68 11.64
C HIS A 169 23.36 8.97 10.90
N ILE A 170 22.61 8.87 9.80
CA ILE A 170 22.20 10.04 9.05
C ILE A 170 21.00 10.72 9.74
N ASN A 171 20.95 12.04 9.64
CA ASN A 171 19.82 12.85 10.07
C ASN A 171 19.21 13.55 8.85
N MET A 172 17.94 13.25 8.58
CA MET A 172 17.16 13.91 7.54
C MET A 172 16.53 15.20 8.09
N PRO A 173 16.47 16.30 7.32
CA PRO A 173 16.82 16.43 5.90
C PRO A 173 18.29 16.77 5.61
N SER A 174 19.10 17.06 6.63
CA SER A 174 20.48 17.56 6.51
C SER A 174 21.39 16.64 5.69
N ASP A 175 21.25 15.32 5.84
CA ASP A 175 22.05 14.31 5.14
C ASP A 175 21.37 13.75 3.88
N SER A 176 20.39 14.48 3.32
CA SER A 176 19.62 14.05 2.14
C SER A 176 20.51 13.67 0.97
N LYS A 177 21.55 14.46 0.68
CA LYS A 177 22.49 14.14 -0.39
C LYS A 177 23.17 12.79 -0.19
N LEU A 178 23.70 12.51 1.01
CA LEU A 178 24.34 11.24 1.32
C LEU A 178 23.34 10.07 1.19
N PHE A 179 22.11 10.26 1.67
CA PHE A 179 21.05 9.26 1.52
C PHE A 179 20.80 8.92 0.04
N PHE A 180 20.53 9.92 -0.79
CA PHE A 180 20.23 9.70 -2.21
C PHE A 180 21.45 9.26 -3.04
N ASP A 181 22.67 9.69 -2.69
CA ASP A 181 23.89 9.19 -3.31
C ASP A 181 24.09 7.69 -3.00
N THR A 182 23.65 7.23 -1.81
CA THR A 182 23.81 5.83 -1.37
C THR A 182 22.72 4.92 -1.91
N VAL A 183 21.44 5.28 -1.74
CA VAL A 183 20.30 4.39 -2.05
C VAL A 183 19.40 4.94 -3.17
N GLY A 184 19.73 6.08 -3.77
CA GLY A 184 18.90 6.69 -4.81
C GLY A 184 18.74 5.80 -6.04
N ASN A 185 19.79 5.12 -6.49
CA ASN A 185 19.67 4.14 -7.57
C ASN A 185 18.76 2.96 -7.15
N SER A 186 18.95 2.46 -5.93
CA SER A 186 18.11 1.40 -5.35
C SER A 186 16.62 1.76 -5.37
N LEU A 187 16.27 2.95 -4.87
CA LEU A 187 14.90 3.48 -4.88
C LEU A 187 14.33 3.53 -6.31
N LYS A 188 15.15 3.95 -7.28
CA LYS A 188 14.77 4.03 -8.69
C LYS A 188 14.48 2.64 -9.27
N CYS A 189 15.37 1.67 -9.04
CA CYS A 189 15.21 0.29 -9.51
C CYS A 189 13.97 -0.39 -8.89
N HIS A 190 13.79 -0.24 -7.57
CA HIS A 190 12.59 -0.73 -6.88
C HIS A 190 11.31 -0.08 -7.41
N SER A 191 11.32 1.23 -7.71
CA SER A 191 10.16 1.92 -8.28
C SER A 191 9.78 1.41 -9.66
N GLU A 192 10.74 1.02 -10.49
CA GLU A 192 10.48 0.46 -11.81
C GLU A 192 9.93 -0.96 -11.73
N LEU A 193 10.50 -1.81 -10.87
CA LEU A 193 9.96 -3.14 -10.60
C LEU A 193 8.53 -3.06 -10.06
N ALA A 194 8.30 -2.19 -9.07
CA ALA A 194 7.00 -2.00 -8.46
C ALA A 194 5.98 -1.48 -9.47
N LYS A 195 6.35 -0.50 -10.32
CA LYS A 195 5.50 -0.02 -11.41
C LYS A 195 5.13 -1.16 -12.35
N HIS A 196 6.11 -1.93 -12.83
CA HIS A 196 5.86 -3.06 -13.71
C HIS A 196 4.86 -4.04 -13.08
N ASN A 197 5.18 -4.54 -11.89
CA ASN A 197 4.37 -5.52 -11.18
C ASN A 197 2.95 -5.03 -10.88
N THR A 198 2.83 -3.77 -10.46
CA THR A 198 1.55 -3.19 -10.08
C THR A 198 0.72 -2.95 -11.32
N MET A 199 1.28 -2.47 -12.43
CA MET A 199 0.53 -2.19 -13.67
C MET A 199 0.07 -3.46 -14.43
N LEU A 200 0.55 -4.65 -14.04
CA LEU A 200 -0.03 -5.90 -14.49
C LEU A 200 -1.45 -6.09 -13.93
N THR A 201 -2.25 -6.86 -14.65
CA THR A 201 -3.52 -7.39 -14.15
C THR A 201 -3.36 -8.92 -14.21
N PRO A 202 -3.62 -9.68 -13.12
CA PRO A 202 -3.74 -9.15 -11.76
C PRO A 202 -2.41 -8.51 -11.35
N VAL A 203 -2.43 -7.75 -10.26
CA VAL A 203 -1.19 -7.22 -9.67
C VAL A 203 -0.25 -8.39 -9.36
N ARG A 204 1.01 -8.27 -9.78
CA ARG A 204 2.03 -9.27 -9.47
C ARG A 204 2.66 -8.95 -8.12
N ILE A 205 2.64 -9.92 -7.20
CA ILE A 205 3.22 -9.78 -5.85
C ILE A 205 4.64 -10.35 -5.79
N LEU A 206 4.86 -11.49 -6.45
CA LEU A 206 6.12 -12.23 -6.40
C LEU A 206 7.02 -11.89 -7.57
N SER A 207 8.26 -11.52 -7.26
CA SER A 207 9.38 -11.37 -8.20
C SER A 207 10.40 -12.49 -7.98
N TYR A 208 11.06 -12.92 -9.04
CA TYR A 208 12.16 -13.89 -9.00
C TYR A 208 13.48 -13.16 -9.29
N GLU A 209 14.59 -13.89 -9.16
CA GLU A 209 15.93 -13.36 -9.39
C GLU A 209 16.07 -12.70 -10.78
N ASP A 210 15.57 -13.35 -11.83
CA ASP A 210 15.59 -12.83 -13.20
C ASP A 210 14.86 -11.48 -13.32
N ASP A 211 13.77 -11.27 -12.57
CA ASP A 211 13.07 -9.99 -12.54
C ASP A 211 13.92 -8.93 -11.81
N LEU A 212 14.53 -9.28 -10.68
CA LEU A 212 15.39 -8.35 -9.94
C LEU A 212 16.58 -7.88 -10.80
N GLU A 213 17.24 -8.81 -11.49
CA GLU A 213 18.33 -8.51 -12.42
C GLU A 213 17.86 -7.61 -13.57
N GLN A 214 16.69 -7.90 -14.16
CA GLN A 214 16.11 -7.09 -15.23
C GLN A 214 15.90 -5.63 -14.82
N PHE A 215 15.48 -5.39 -13.57
CA PHE A 215 15.27 -4.04 -13.03
C PHE A 215 16.50 -3.46 -12.32
N GLY A 216 17.64 -4.14 -12.36
CA GLY A 216 18.91 -3.66 -11.78
C GLY A 216 18.93 -3.63 -10.25
N ILE A 217 18.21 -4.54 -9.60
CA ILE A 217 18.21 -4.71 -8.13
C ILE A 217 19.20 -5.81 -7.77
N HIS A 218 20.36 -5.41 -7.26
CA HIS A 218 21.47 -6.30 -6.90
C HIS A 218 21.47 -6.64 -5.40
N GLU A 219 22.43 -7.46 -4.96
CA GLU A 219 22.50 -7.91 -3.56
C GLU A 219 22.64 -6.73 -2.57
N GLU A 220 23.38 -5.69 -2.95
CA GLU A 220 23.54 -4.47 -2.16
C GLU A 220 22.23 -3.70 -1.95
N ASP A 221 21.34 -3.72 -2.94
CA ASP A 221 20.03 -3.07 -2.90
C ASP A 221 19.07 -3.76 -1.93
N ARG A 222 19.26 -5.06 -1.67
CA ARG A 222 18.44 -5.84 -0.74
C ARG A 222 18.67 -5.42 0.71
N GLY A 223 19.82 -4.81 1.00
CA GLY A 223 20.15 -4.25 2.32
C GLY A 223 19.30 -3.05 2.73
N THR A 224 18.52 -2.47 1.80
CA THR A 224 17.54 -1.43 2.11
C THR A 224 16.30 -1.97 2.82
N GLY A 225 16.04 -3.26 2.69
CA GLY A 225 14.90 -3.96 3.26
C GLY A 225 13.57 -3.68 2.59
N PHE A 226 13.50 -3.02 1.42
CA PHE A 226 12.21 -2.82 0.71
C PHE A 226 11.57 -4.15 0.26
N LEU A 227 12.42 -5.11 -0.11
CA LEU A 227 12.04 -6.48 -0.46
C LEU A 227 12.41 -7.45 0.67
N ALA A 228 11.55 -8.45 0.85
CA ALA A 228 11.78 -9.61 1.70
C ALA A 228 11.86 -10.88 0.84
N GLU A 229 12.82 -11.76 1.16
CA GLU A 229 12.89 -13.09 0.56
C GLU A 229 11.74 -13.95 1.10
N CYS A 230 10.95 -14.53 0.20
CA CYS A 230 9.88 -15.48 0.53
C CYS A 230 10.49 -16.85 0.88
N GLN A 231 10.98 -17.01 2.11
CA GLN A 231 11.54 -18.28 2.57
C GLN A 231 10.44 -19.24 3.04
N MET A 232 10.03 -20.19 2.19
CA MET A 232 9.28 -21.38 2.60
C MET A 232 10.27 -22.46 3.09
N LYS A 233 10.53 -22.51 4.39
CA LYS A 233 11.44 -23.53 4.99
C LYS A 233 10.75 -24.90 5.07
N GLY A 234 11.43 -25.97 4.63
CA GLY A 234 11.08 -27.38 4.89
C GLY A 234 10.74 -28.24 3.66
N LYS A 235 10.22 -29.45 3.88
CA LYS A 235 9.78 -30.42 2.83
C LYS A 235 8.62 -29.92 1.94
N MET A 236 8.14 -28.71 2.19
CA MET A 236 7.08 -27.99 1.46
C MET A 236 7.64 -26.77 0.72
N ALA A 237 8.91 -26.78 0.32
CA ALA A 237 9.44 -25.76 -0.60
C ALA A 237 8.67 -25.84 -1.93
N CYS A 238 7.58 -25.07 -2.03
CA CYS A 238 6.71 -25.02 -3.20
C CYS A 238 7.30 -24.15 -4.31
N PHE A 239 8.31 -23.33 -3.99
CA PHE A 239 8.97 -22.46 -4.95
C PHE A 239 10.26 -23.13 -5.45
N PRO A 240 10.38 -23.43 -6.75
CA PRO A 240 11.57 -24.04 -7.33
C PRO A 240 12.78 -23.10 -7.38
N ARG A 241 12.58 -21.81 -7.08
CA ARG A 241 13.57 -20.73 -7.10
C ARG A 241 13.30 -19.74 -5.96
N SER A 242 14.33 -19.02 -5.49
CA SER A 242 14.12 -17.90 -4.56
C SER A 242 13.18 -16.87 -5.19
N CYS A 243 12.24 -16.38 -4.39
CA CYS A 243 11.32 -15.33 -4.78
C CYS A 243 11.28 -14.24 -3.70
N TRP A 244 10.92 -13.04 -4.12
CA TRP A 244 11.00 -11.81 -3.37
C TRP A 244 9.66 -11.10 -3.48
N THR A 245 9.26 -10.44 -2.39
CA THR A 245 8.06 -9.60 -2.32
C THR A 245 8.43 -8.30 -1.64
N PHE A 246 7.73 -7.21 -1.96
CA PHE A 246 7.74 -6.05 -1.06
C PHE A 246 7.18 -6.48 0.30
N ASN A 247 7.67 -5.87 1.39
CA ASN A 247 7.19 -6.20 2.75
C ASN A 247 5.67 -6.09 2.90
N HIS A 248 5.03 -5.23 2.11
CA HIS A 248 3.60 -5.09 2.03
C HIS A 248 3.18 -4.57 0.64
N LEU A 249 2.00 -4.96 0.17
CA LEU A 249 1.47 -4.52 -1.13
C LEU A 249 1.37 -2.98 -1.22
N THR A 250 0.95 -2.31 -0.15
CA THR A 250 0.90 -0.83 -0.14
C THR A 250 2.27 -0.17 -0.30
N LEU A 251 3.35 -0.82 0.16
CA LEU A 251 4.71 -0.33 -0.10
C LEU A 251 5.07 -0.49 -1.57
N GLN A 252 4.68 -1.61 -2.20
CA GLN A 252 4.79 -1.79 -3.65
C GLN A 252 4.00 -0.71 -4.40
N GLU A 253 2.77 -0.41 -4.00
CA GLU A 253 1.95 0.64 -4.63
C GLU A 253 2.59 2.03 -4.50
N MET A 254 3.18 2.36 -3.34
CA MET A 254 3.93 3.60 -3.16
C MET A 254 5.15 3.66 -4.11
N PHE A 255 5.94 2.59 -4.22
CA PHE A 255 7.06 2.53 -5.16
C PHE A 255 6.59 2.59 -6.62
N ALA A 256 5.44 2.01 -6.95
CA ALA A 256 4.85 2.10 -8.27
C ALA A 256 4.44 3.54 -8.61
N ALA A 257 3.89 4.29 -7.65
CA ALA A 257 3.59 5.72 -7.82
C ALA A 257 4.86 6.53 -8.14
N ILE A 258 5.97 6.26 -7.43
CA ILE A 258 7.27 6.86 -7.74
C ILE A 258 7.67 6.57 -9.19
N GLY A 259 7.59 5.30 -9.61
CA GLY A 259 7.96 4.89 -10.97
C GLY A 259 7.06 5.51 -12.06
N LEU A 260 5.78 5.72 -11.77
CA LEU A 260 4.84 6.37 -12.69
C LEU A 260 5.17 7.85 -12.88
N LEU A 261 5.48 8.58 -11.80
CA LEU A 261 5.82 10.01 -11.83
C LEU A 261 7.22 10.31 -12.38
N ARG A 262 8.11 9.31 -12.41
CA ARG A 262 9.40 9.37 -13.09
C ARG A 262 9.32 9.02 -14.58
N GLY A 263 8.26 8.32 -14.97
CA GLY A 263 8.03 7.84 -16.34
C GLY A 263 7.23 8.80 -17.20
N PRO A 264 6.91 8.40 -18.44
CA PRO A 264 6.08 9.19 -19.34
C PRO A 264 4.62 9.28 -18.82
N GLN A 265 3.99 10.44 -19.03
CA GLN A 265 2.60 10.70 -18.61
C GLN A 265 1.57 9.71 -19.17
N GLN A 266 1.88 9.01 -20.27
CA GLN A 266 1.02 7.96 -20.83
C GLN A 266 0.71 6.85 -19.82
N ALA A 267 1.65 6.50 -18.94
CA ALA A 267 1.43 5.48 -17.92
C ALA A 267 0.44 5.96 -16.84
N LEU A 268 0.43 7.26 -16.53
CA LEU A 268 -0.58 7.87 -15.66
C LEU A 268 -1.95 7.91 -16.34
N LEU A 269 -2.01 8.13 -17.66
CA LEU A 269 -3.28 8.06 -18.39
C LEU A 269 -3.88 6.64 -18.36
N GLN A 270 -3.05 5.60 -18.53
CA GLN A 270 -3.49 4.20 -18.43
C GLN A 270 -4.09 3.87 -17.05
N LEU A 271 -3.56 4.48 -15.98
CA LEU A 271 -4.09 4.30 -14.63
C LEU A 271 -5.56 4.76 -14.52
N VAL A 272 -5.95 5.78 -15.27
CA VAL A 272 -7.28 6.39 -15.26
C VAL A 272 -8.02 6.26 -16.61
N GLU A 273 -7.70 5.21 -17.38
CA GLU A 273 -8.31 4.96 -18.69
C GLU A 273 -9.68 4.29 -18.58
N ASP A 274 -9.85 3.39 -17.60
CA ASP A 274 -11.09 2.66 -17.38
C ASP A 274 -11.43 2.48 -15.89
N ASP A 275 -12.73 2.32 -15.61
CA ASP A 275 -13.28 2.20 -14.26
C ASP A 275 -12.71 1.02 -13.46
N ALA A 276 -12.41 -0.11 -14.12
CA ALA A 276 -11.90 -1.29 -13.43
C ALA A 276 -10.46 -1.05 -12.95
N SER A 277 -9.62 -0.41 -13.78
CA SER A 277 -8.29 0.03 -13.40
C SER A 277 -8.34 1.00 -12.21
N ILE A 278 -9.22 2.01 -12.27
CA ILE A 278 -9.38 3.01 -11.21
C ILE A 278 -9.77 2.33 -9.88
N ARG A 279 -10.80 1.46 -9.89
CA ARG A 279 -11.27 0.77 -8.68
C ARG A 279 -10.23 -0.18 -8.07
N GLN A 280 -9.41 -0.82 -8.90
CA GLN A 280 -8.40 -1.77 -8.42
C GLN A 280 -7.15 -1.09 -7.84
N ARG A 281 -6.95 0.20 -8.13
CA ARG A 281 -5.69 0.93 -7.89
C ARG A 281 -5.88 2.15 -7.00
N GLU A 282 -6.86 2.12 -6.11
CA GLU A 282 -7.22 3.27 -5.27
C GLU A 282 -6.04 3.75 -4.40
N VAL A 283 -5.32 2.82 -3.76
CA VAL A 283 -4.16 3.13 -2.93
C VAL A 283 -3.01 3.69 -3.77
N LEU A 284 -2.75 3.10 -4.94
CA LEU A 284 -1.77 3.63 -5.90
C LEU A 284 -2.11 5.07 -6.33
N ILE A 285 -3.38 5.35 -6.64
CA ILE A 285 -3.85 6.69 -7.03
C ILE A 285 -3.63 7.71 -5.91
N LYS A 286 -3.90 7.33 -4.66
CA LYS A 286 -3.61 8.16 -3.47
C LYS A 286 -2.12 8.52 -3.39
N PHE A 287 -1.23 7.54 -3.55
CA PHE A 287 0.21 7.80 -3.58
C PHE A 287 0.66 8.63 -4.78
N VAL A 288 0.09 8.42 -5.98
CA VAL A 288 0.38 9.26 -7.15
C VAL A 288 0.05 10.72 -6.86
N ILE A 289 -1.13 11.01 -6.30
CA ILE A 289 -1.53 12.38 -6.00
C ILE A 289 -0.69 12.98 -4.87
N GLY A 290 -0.44 12.25 -3.80
CA GLY A 290 0.37 12.73 -2.69
C GLY A 290 1.82 13.00 -3.09
N LEU A 291 2.43 12.16 -3.92
CA LEU A 291 3.80 12.38 -4.39
C LEU A 291 3.89 13.50 -5.45
N TRP A 292 2.82 13.73 -6.21
CA TRP A 292 2.80 14.73 -7.30
C TRP A 292 2.48 16.14 -6.80
N CYS A 293 1.60 16.28 -5.79
CA CYS A 293 1.08 17.59 -5.38
C CYS A 293 1.65 18.10 -4.06
N ASP A 294 1.89 17.22 -3.10
CA ASP A 294 2.29 17.61 -1.75
C ASP A 294 3.73 18.11 -1.73
N SER A 295 3.91 19.38 -1.34
CA SER A 295 5.23 20.02 -1.28
C SER A 295 6.17 19.34 -0.28
N GLN A 296 5.66 18.63 0.73
CA GLN A 296 6.50 17.86 1.65
C GLN A 296 7.22 16.69 0.96
N ASN A 297 6.66 16.15 -0.13
CA ASN A 297 7.26 15.07 -0.90
C ASN A 297 8.14 15.56 -2.06
N ALA A 298 8.11 16.86 -2.40
CA ALA A 298 8.78 17.42 -3.57
C ALA A 298 10.29 17.15 -3.56
N CYS A 299 10.97 17.43 -2.44
CA CYS A 299 12.43 17.18 -2.32
C CYS A 299 12.77 15.69 -2.54
N PHE A 300 11.96 14.78 -2.00
CA PHE A 300 12.16 13.34 -2.19
C PHE A 300 12.02 12.95 -3.66
N MET A 301 10.99 13.45 -4.34
CA MET A 301 10.73 13.15 -5.76
C MET A 301 11.74 13.80 -6.71
N GLU A 302 12.23 15.01 -6.41
CA GLU A 302 13.27 15.71 -7.17
C GLU A 302 14.57 14.91 -7.24
N HIS A 303 15.03 14.37 -6.11
CA HIS A 303 16.24 13.52 -6.08
C HIS A 303 16.07 12.23 -6.89
N LEU A 304 14.84 11.71 -6.98
CA LEU A 304 14.52 10.55 -7.80
C LEU A 304 14.32 10.89 -9.28
N GLY A 305 14.35 12.17 -9.64
CA GLY A 305 14.24 12.66 -11.02
C GLY A 305 12.82 12.61 -11.57
N SER A 306 11.81 12.89 -10.74
CA SER A 306 10.42 13.02 -11.21
C SER A 306 10.30 14.04 -12.33
N GLN A 307 9.51 13.72 -13.36
CA GLN A 307 9.22 14.61 -14.47
C GLN A 307 7.87 15.29 -14.20
N THR A 308 7.87 16.42 -13.49
CA THR A 308 6.64 17.19 -13.23
C THR A 308 6.22 18.06 -14.42
N HIS A 309 7.09 18.17 -15.44
CA HIS A 309 6.84 18.91 -16.67
C HIS A 309 6.66 17.98 -17.87
N PRO A 310 5.78 18.33 -18.84
CA PRO A 310 5.62 17.55 -20.06
C PRO A 310 6.96 17.44 -20.81
N HIS A 311 7.25 16.24 -21.34
CA HIS A 311 8.42 16.05 -22.18
C HIS A 311 8.34 16.94 -23.43
N PRO A 312 9.45 17.55 -23.89
CA PRO A 312 9.46 18.29 -25.14
C PRO A 312 8.99 17.39 -26.30
N GLY A 313 7.79 17.65 -26.82
CA GLY A 313 7.16 16.86 -27.89
C GLY A 313 5.96 15.98 -27.48
N SER A 314 5.55 15.93 -26.21
CA SER A 314 4.29 15.27 -25.83
C SER A 314 3.09 16.15 -26.17
N THR A 315 2.12 15.59 -26.91
CA THR A 315 0.89 16.29 -27.33
C THR A 315 -0.20 16.32 -26.26
N VAL A 316 -0.05 15.57 -25.17
CA VAL A 316 -1.01 15.51 -24.05
C VAL A 316 -0.31 16.05 -22.81
N GLU A 317 -0.82 17.16 -22.28
CA GLU A 317 -0.40 17.73 -20.99
C GLU A 317 -1.39 17.27 -19.92
N LEU A 318 -1.02 16.23 -19.17
CA LEU A 318 -1.80 15.77 -18.02
C LEU A 318 -1.36 16.57 -16.78
N SER A 319 -2.33 17.19 -16.10
CA SER A 319 -2.12 17.89 -14.83
C SER A 319 -2.79 17.12 -13.70
N PRO A 320 -2.41 17.35 -12.42
CA PRO A 320 -3.10 16.75 -11.28
C PRO A 320 -4.61 17.00 -11.32
N ARG A 321 -5.02 18.20 -11.73
CA ARG A 321 -6.43 18.57 -11.86
C ARG A 321 -7.17 17.72 -12.91
N THR A 322 -6.61 17.60 -14.12
CA THR A 322 -7.26 16.81 -15.19
C THR A 322 -7.19 15.31 -14.90
N PHE A 323 -6.20 14.85 -14.15
CA PHE A 323 -6.14 13.48 -13.64
C PHE A 323 -7.25 13.21 -12.61
N ILE A 324 -7.41 14.07 -11.61
CA ILE A 324 -8.45 13.93 -10.57
C ILE A 324 -9.85 14.03 -11.19
N GLN A 325 -10.06 14.92 -12.18
CA GLN A 325 -11.33 15.02 -12.91
C GLN A 325 -11.78 13.69 -13.54
N LYS A 326 -10.85 12.84 -13.98
CA LYS A 326 -11.17 11.50 -14.52
C LYS A 326 -11.67 10.52 -13.46
N LEU A 327 -11.36 10.75 -12.19
CA LEU A 327 -11.79 9.89 -11.09
C LEU A 327 -13.27 10.07 -10.74
N HIS A 328 -13.86 11.23 -11.04
CA HIS A 328 -15.26 11.56 -10.69
C HIS A 328 -16.30 10.59 -11.22
N ALA A 329 -16.04 9.96 -12.38
CA ALA A 329 -16.98 9.00 -12.95
C ALA A 329 -17.05 7.69 -12.14
N VAL A 330 -16.08 7.46 -11.26
CA VAL A 330 -15.84 6.15 -10.63
C VAL A 330 -15.86 6.22 -9.11
N TYR A 331 -15.34 7.29 -8.52
CA TYR A 331 -15.20 7.47 -7.08
C TYR A 331 -16.41 8.15 -6.48
N GLU A 332 -16.82 7.63 -5.32
CA GLU A 332 -17.77 8.32 -4.45
C GLU A 332 -17.12 9.58 -3.85
N PRO A 333 -17.92 10.58 -3.43
CA PRO A 333 -17.41 11.84 -2.88
C PRO A 333 -16.41 11.66 -1.73
N LEU A 334 -16.65 10.70 -0.84
CA LEU A 334 -15.75 10.40 0.28
C LEU A 334 -14.40 9.83 -0.20
N GLN A 335 -14.39 8.99 -1.23
CA GLN A 335 -13.15 8.48 -1.82
C GLN A 335 -12.35 9.62 -2.45
N LEU A 336 -13.02 10.51 -3.19
CA LEU A 336 -12.39 11.69 -3.78
C LEU A 336 -11.81 12.62 -2.71
N ALA A 337 -12.52 12.81 -1.59
CA ALA A 337 -12.03 13.58 -0.44
C ALA A 337 -10.72 13.00 0.11
N THR A 338 -10.60 11.68 0.21
CA THR A 338 -9.33 11.07 0.65
C THR A 338 -8.19 11.26 -0.34
N VAL A 339 -8.45 11.28 -1.66
CA VAL A 339 -7.42 11.60 -2.67
C VAL A 339 -6.99 13.06 -2.58
N LEU A 340 -7.94 13.99 -2.42
CA LEU A 340 -7.63 15.41 -2.31
C LEU A 340 -6.90 15.74 -1.01
N HIS A 341 -7.21 15.02 0.08
CA HIS A 341 -6.40 15.08 1.29
C HIS A 341 -4.95 14.69 1.03
N GLU A 342 -4.67 13.62 0.28
CA GLU A 342 -3.28 13.28 -0.06
C GLU A 342 -2.56 14.42 -0.83
N SER A 343 -3.28 15.18 -1.65
CA SER A 343 -2.69 16.29 -2.42
C SER A 343 -2.16 17.44 -1.57
N GLN A 344 -2.70 17.61 -0.36
CA GLN A 344 -2.48 18.78 0.51
C GLN A 344 -2.58 20.13 -0.24
N THR A 345 -3.41 20.20 -1.29
CA THR A 345 -3.50 21.35 -2.20
C THR A 345 -4.92 21.95 -2.15
N PRO A 346 -5.15 23.02 -1.36
CA PRO A 346 -6.50 23.58 -1.16
C PRO A 346 -7.21 24.04 -2.44
N CYS A 347 -6.47 24.49 -3.46
CA CYS A 347 -7.05 24.92 -4.74
C CYS A 347 -7.60 23.79 -5.62
N LEU A 348 -7.45 22.52 -5.22
CA LEU A 348 -8.10 21.38 -5.86
C LEU A 348 -9.42 20.99 -5.17
N LEU A 349 -9.77 21.61 -4.03
CA LEU A 349 -10.98 21.27 -3.29
C LEU A 349 -12.27 21.66 -4.01
N ASP A 350 -12.20 22.54 -5.00
CA ASP A 350 -13.32 22.86 -5.87
C ASP A 350 -13.70 21.71 -6.83
N LEU A 351 -12.91 20.62 -6.82
CA LEU A 351 -13.27 19.35 -7.43
C LEU A 351 -14.16 18.48 -6.52
N LEU A 352 -14.44 18.86 -5.27
CA LEU A 352 -15.44 18.14 -4.46
C LEU A 352 -16.86 18.62 -4.79
N PRO A 353 -17.87 17.73 -4.72
CA PRO A 353 -19.24 18.17 -4.65
C PRO A 353 -19.49 19.00 -3.38
N GLU A 354 -20.52 19.85 -3.41
CA GLU A 354 -20.89 20.72 -2.29
C GLU A 354 -21.37 19.94 -1.06
N GLU A 355 -21.86 18.72 -1.26
CA GLU A 355 -22.34 17.82 -0.20
C GLU A 355 -21.63 16.47 -0.29
N ILE A 356 -21.12 15.98 0.85
CA ILE A 356 -20.59 14.63 1.02
C ILE A 356 -21.48 13.90 2.01
N GLU A 357 -22.25 12.93 1.50
CA GLU A 357 -23.06 12.01 2.28
C GLU A 357 -22.36 10.65 2.36
N SER A 358 -22.31 10.05 3.56
CA SER A 358 -21.84 8.67 3.71
C SER A 358 -22.45 7.98 4.93
N ASP A 359 -22.98 6.77 4.71
CA ASP A 359 -23.52 5.92 5.78
C ASP A 359 -22.44 5.36 6.73
N LYS A 360 -21.19 5.33 6.26
CA LYS A 360 -20.03 4.87 7.04
C LYS A 360 -18.83 5.76 6.77
N VAL A 361 -18.19 6.20 7.86
CA VAL A 361 -16.95 6.96 7.81
C VAL A 361 -15.97 6.34 8.78
N PHE A 362 -14.80 5.96 8.27
CA PHE A 362 -13.70 5.40 9.04
C PHE A 362 -12.77 6.49 9.56
N PRO A 363 -11.99 6.25 10.63
CA PRO A 363 -11.09 7.25 11.20
C PRO A 363 -10.13 7.88 10.17
N THR A 364 -9.67 7.12 9.19
CA THR A 364 -8.81 7.64 8.11
C THR A 364 -9.52 8.64 7.20
N GLU A 365 -10.83 8.47 6.98
CA GLU A 365 -11.65 9.38 6.19
C GLU A 365 -12.06 10.60 7.01
N VAL A 366 -12.31 10.44 8.32
CA VAL A 366 -12.54 11.57 9.25
C VAL A 366 -11.37 12.55 9.22
N MET A 367 -10.12 12.07 9.15
CA MET A 367 -8.97 12.95 9.00
C MET A 367 -9.03 13.78 7.71
N ALA A 368 -9.34 13.13 6.58
CA ALA A 368 -9.43 13.80 5.29
C ALA A 368 -10.50 14.89 5.33
N LEU A 369 -11.70 14.55 5.84
CA LEU A 369 -12.79 15.51 6.03
C LEU A 369 -12.40 16.64 7.00
N SER A 370 -11.76 16.32 8.12
CA SER A 370 -11.31 17.35 9.07
C SER A 370 -10.29 18.30 8.46
N TRP A 371 -9.40 17.83 7.58
CA TRP A 371 -8.46 18.70 6.88
C TRP A 371 -9.20 19.59 5.86
N ILE A 372 -10.12 19.02 5.08
CA ILE A 372 -10.92 19.73 4.07
C ILE A 372 -11.73 20.85 4.71
N LEU A 373 -12.50 20.55 5.77
CA LEU A 373 -13.40 21.50 6.44
C LEU A 373 -12.66 22.65 7.14
N LYS A 374 -11.34 22.52 7.35
CA LYS A 374 -10.48 23.58 7.91
C LYS A 374 -9.90 24.51 6.85
N GLN A 375 -10.02 24.19 5.56
CA GLN A 375 -9.47 25.03 4.50
C GLN A 375 -10.38 26.24 4.22
N PRO A 376 -9.81 27.44 4.06
CA PRO A 376 -10.59 28.64 3.77
C PRO A 376 -11.30 28.61 2.40
N GLU A 377 -10.78 27.83 1.45
CA GLU A 377 -11.36 27.63 0.11
C GLU A 377 -12.49 26.58 0.08
N CYS A 378 -12.79 25.93 1.21
CA CYS A 378 -13.78 24.87 1.27
C CYS A 378 -15.21 25.43 1.24
N CYS A 379 -16.01 24.96 0.28
CA CYS A 379 -17.47 25.18 0.23
C CYS A 379 -18.28 23.91 0.52
N VAL A 380 -17.61 22.86 1.01
CA VAL A 380 -18.23 21.54 1.24
C VAL A 380 -18.94 21.51 2.58
N THR A 381 -20.13 20.93 2.59
CA THR A 381 -20.86 20.52 3.80
C THR A 381 -20.89 19.00 3.90
N THR A 382 -20.72 18.47 5.11
CA THR A 382 -20.76 17.02 5.39
C THR A 382 -22.05 16.71 6.14
N ILE A 383 -22.83 15.74 5.67
CA ILE A 383 -24.14 15.36 6.23
C ILE A 383 -24.10 13.94 6.78
#